data_AF-A0A539E6P1-F1
#
_entry.id   AF-A0A539E6P1-F1
#
_cell.length_a   1.000
_cell.length_b   1.000
_cell.length_c   1.000
_cell.angle_alpha   90.00
_cell.angle_beta   90.00
_cell.angle_gamma   90.00
#
_symmetry.space_group_name_H-M   'P 1'
#
loop_
_entity.id
_entity.type
_entity.pdbx_description
1 polymer ?
#
loop_
_entity_poly.entity_id
_entity_poly.type
_entity_poly.pdbx_seq_one_letter_code
_entity_poly.pdbx_strand_id
1 'polypeptide(L)'
;MQPKLPIWIGGGGEKRTLKIAAKYADGWNVPFIAPADFARKCTILDQHCDTVGRPASEIKRAVNTGLAWTEESLQQQFGAIADFVRPGVLTGSDDQVLDAIGRYVDAGADQVNIALR
;
A
#
# COMPACT_ATOMS: atom_id res chain seq x y z
N MET A 1 15.24 -17.05 -18.40
CA MET A 1 14.51 -15.90 -18.97
C MET A 1 13.14 -15.82 -18.32
N GLN A 2 12.63 -14.63 -18.03
CA GLN A 2 11.31 -14.45 -17.43
C GLN A 2 10.22 -14.47 -18.53
N PRO A 3 9.21 -15.37 -18.46
CA PRO A 3 8.24 -15.56 -19.55
C PRO A 3 7.22 -14.42 -19.69
N LYS A 4 6.92 -13.70 -18.60
CA LYS A 4 6.00 -12.56 -18.57
C LYS A 4 6.55 -11.45 -17.68
N LEU A 5 6.57 -10.20 -18.14
CA LEU A 5 6.88 -9.03 -17.32
C LEU A 5 5.61 -8.60 -16.54
N PRO A 6 5.60 -8.62 -15.20
CA PRO A 6 4.42 -8.28 -14.43
C PRO A 6 4.10 -6.79 -14.54
N ILE A 7 2.82 -6.47 -14.73
CA ILE A 7 2.33 -5.09 -14.78
C ILE A 7 1.90 -4.64 -13.38
N TRP A 8 2.58 -3.62 -12.86
CA TRP A 8 2.22 -2.99 -11.58
C TRP A 8 1.49 -1.66 -11.79
N ILE A 9 0.40 -1.46 -11.06
CA ILE A 9 -0.36 -0.20 -11.06
C ILE A 9 -0.20 0.48 -9.70
N GLY A 10 0.31 1.72 -9.73
CA GLY A 10 0.49 2.56 -8.56
C GLY A 10 -0.67 3.52 -8.32
N GLY A 11 -1.04 3.72 -7.05
CA GLY A 11 -1.93 4.78 -6.59
C GLY A 11 -3.20 4.28 -5.89
N GLY A 12 -3.89 5.21 -5.20
CA GLY A 12 -5.04 4.89 -4.34
C GLY A 12 -6.42 5.28 -4.88
N GLY A 13 -6.54 5.67 -6.15
CA GLY A 13 -7.79 6.18 -6.73
C GLY A 13 -8.86 5.11 -6.90
N GLU A 14 -9.94 5.18 -6.13
CA GLU A 14 -10.95 4.10 -6.08
C GLU A 14 -11.77 3.93 -7.35
N LYS A 15 -12.07 5.02 -8.06
CA LYS A 15 -12.90 4.96 -9.28
C LYS A 15 -12.12 4.55 -10.54
N ARG A 16 -10.86 5.00 -10.64
CA ARG A 16 -10.05 4.83 -11.85
C ARG A 16 -8.89 3.87 -11.61
N THR A 17 -8.01 4.17 -10.67
CA THR A 17 -6.79 3.37 -10.43
C THR A 17 -7.13 1.92 -10.08
N LEU A 18 -7.99 1.69 -9.08
CA LEU A 18 -8.35 0.32 -8.67
C LEU A 18 -9.13 -0.44 -9.76
N LYS A 19 -9.97 0.26 -10.52
CA LYS A 19 -10.66 -0.34 -11.69
C LYS A 19 -9.67 -0.77 -12.78
N ILE A 20 -8.64 0.03 -13.06
CA ILE A 20 -7.58 -0.32 -14.02
C ILE A 20 -6.73 -1.47 -13.46
N ALA A 21 -6.40 -1.44 -12.16
CA ALA A 21 -5.66 -2.52 -11.49
C ALA A 21 -6.41 -3.85 -11.60
N ALA A 22 -7.70 -3.88 -11.26
CA ALA A 22 -8.54 -5.06 -11.40
C ALA A 22 -8.47 -5.67 -12.81
N LYS A 23 -8.52 -4.80 -13.84
CA LYS A 23 -8.56 -5.26 -15.24
C LYS A 23 -7.21 -5.69 -15.80
N TYR A 24 -6.11 -5.11 -15.36
CA TYR A 24 -4.82 -5.23 -16.07
C TYR A 24 -3.60 -5.56 -15.22
N ALA A 25 -3.65 -5.33 -13.90
CA ALA A 25 -2.46 -5.46 -13.07
C ALA A 25 -2.17 -6.91 -12.68
N ASP A 26 -0.89 -7.27 -12.65
CA ASP A 26 -0.39 -8.41 -11.88
C ASP A 26 -0.08 -8.00 -10.42
N GLY A 27 0.12 -6.69 -10.17
CA GLY A 27 0.28 -6.15 -8.83
C GLY A 27 -0.23 -4.70 -8.67
N TRP A 28 -0.69 -4.37 -7.49
CA TRP A 28 -1.14 -3.03 -7.11
C TRP A 28 -0.33 -2.52 -5.93
N ASN A 29 0.14 -1.28 -6.01
CA ASN A 29 0.86 -0.61 -4.92
C ASN A 29 0.20 0.72 -4.56
N VAL A 30 0.07 1.00 -3.27
CA VAL A 30 -0.48 2.29 -2.78
C VAL A 30 0.46 2.94 -1.77
N PRO A 31 0.80 4.24 -1.93
CA PRO A 31 1.75 4.90 -1.05
C PRO A 31 1.08 5.61 0.14
N PHE A 32 1.72 5.50 1.30
CA PHE A 32 1.55 6.34 2.49
C PHE A 32 0.11 6.50 3.02
N ILE A 33 -0.65 5.41 3.05
CA ILE A 33 -1.99 5.37 3.68
C ILE A 33 -1.96 4.49 4.92
N ALA A 34 -2.86 4.73 5.87
CA ALA A 34 -2.97 3.90 7.07
C ALA A 34 -3.47 2.47 6.78
N PRO A 35 -3.23 1.48 7.67
CA PRO A 35 -3.70 0.11 7.48
C PRO A 35 -5.20 -0.03 7.25
N ALA A 36 -6.02 0.78 7.95
CA ALA A 36 -7.46 0.77 7.76
C ALA A 36 -7.90 1.24 6.36
N ASP A 37 -7.23 2.25 5.82
CA ASP A 37 -7.47 2.71 4.44
C ASP A 37 -6.97 1.70 3.41
N PHE A 38 -5.86 1.02 3.71
CA PHE A 38 -5.36 -0.08 2.88
C PHE A 38 -6.39 -1.22 2.81
N ALA A 39 -6.89 -1.69 3.96
CA ALA A 39 -7.94 -2.71 4.02
C ALA A 39 -9.19 -2.31 3.21
N ARG A 40 -9.64 -1.06 3.36
CA ARG A 40 -10.78 -0.53 2.60
C ARG A 40 -10.53 -0.56 1.09
N LYS A 41 -9.33 -0.19 0.65
CA LYS A 41 -8.97 -0.22 -0.78
C LYS A 41 -8.81 -1.63 -1.31
N CYS A 42 -8.35 -2.57 -0.48
CA CYS A 42 -8.37 -4.00 -0.79
C CYS A 42 -9.80 -4.48 -1.11
N THR A 43 -10.77 -4.19 -0.25
CA THR A 43 -12.18 -4.53 -0.51
C THR A 43 -12.71 -3.90 -1.79
N ILE A 44 -12.34 -2.66 -2.09
CA ILE A 44 -12.79 -1.98 -3.33
C ILE A 44 -12.12 -2.61 -4.57
N LEU A 45 -10.85 -3.01 -4.47
CA LEU A 45 -10.17 -3.74 -5.54
C LEU A 45 -10.87 -5.09 -5.79
N ASP A 46 -11.27 -5.81 -4.73
CA ASP A 46 -12.03 -7.06 -4.83
C ASP A 46 -13.35 -6.83 -5.60
N GLN A 47 -14.12 -5.80 -5.24
CA GLN A 47 -15.36 -5.44 -5.94
C GLN A 47 -15.15 -5.12 -7.43
N HIS A 48 -14.05 -4.44 -7.78
CA HIS A 48 -13.72 -4.20 -9.18
C HIS A 48 -13.31 -5.48 -9.90
N CYS A 49 -12.62 -6.41 -9.22
CA CYS A 49 -12.27 -7.73 -9.76
C CYS A 49 -13.53 -8.55 -10.05
N ASP A 50 -14.50 -8.58 -9.12
CA ASP A 50 -15.80 -9.22 -9.31
C ASP A 50 -16.55 -8.64 -10.52
N THR A 51 -16.55 -7.31 -10.65
CA THR A 51 -17.20 -6.60 -11.76
C THR A 51 -16.62 -6.99 -13.13
N VAL A 52 -15.33 -7.29 -13.21
CA VAL A 52 -14.66 -7.69 -14.47
C VAL A 52 -14.51 -9.21 -14.62
N GLY A 53 -15.03 -10.01 -13.67
CA GLY A 53 -14.97 -11.46 -13.70
C GLY A 53 -13.56 -12.03 -13.52
N ARG A 54 -12.71 -11.37 -12.71
CA ARG A 54 -11.33 -11.79 -12.46
C ARG A 54 -11.14 -12.21 -11.00
N PRO A 55 -10.41 -13.29 -10.69
CA PRO A 55 -10.04 -13.62 -9.32
C PRO A 55 -9.09 -12.57 -8.72
N ALA A 56 -9.46 -11.97 -7.59
CA ALA A 56 -8.64 -10.93 -6.95
C ALA A 56 -7.28 -11.45 -6.42
N SER A 57 -7.17 -12.77 -6.19
CA SER A 57 -5.92 -13.45 -5.80
C SER A 57 -4.84 -13.42 -6.88
N GLU A 58 -5.19 -13.09 -8.13
CA GLU A 58 -4.21 -12.90 -9.20
C GLU A 58 -3.45 -11.58 -9.10
N ILE A 59 -3.87 -10.65 -8.22
CA ILE A 59 -3.26 -9.33 -8.07
C ILE A 59 -2.50 -9.27 -6.75
N LYS A 60 -1.18 -9.17 -6.83
CA LYS A 60 -0.33 -8.92 -5.66
C LYS A 60 -0.58 -7.53 -5.08
N ARG A 61 -0.60 -7.41 -3.76
CA ARG A 61 -0.91 -6.15 -3.06
C ARG A 61 0.30 -5.67 -2.28
N ALA A 62 0.71 -4.44 -2.54
CA ALA A 62 1.80 -3.80 -1.83
C ALA A 62 1.35 -2.46 -1.24
N VAL A 63 1.93 -2.12 -0.10
CA VAL A 63 1.85 -0.77 0.47
C VAL A 63 3.26 -0.20 0.55
N ASN A 64 3.40 1.08 0.23
CA ASN A 64 4.66 1.80 0.40
C ASN A 64 4.58 2.71 1.63
N THR A 65 5.39 2.42 2.64
CA THR A 65 5.44 3.16 3.91
C THR A 65 6.75 3.94 4.04
N GLY A 66 6.77 4.90 4.97
CA GLY A 66 8.02 5.51 5.46
C GLY A 66 8.38 4.93 6.83
N LEU A 67 9.58 5.24 7.32
CA LEU A 67 10.00 4.94 8.69
C LEU A 67 10.62 6.18 9.34
N ALA A 68 10.00 6.66 10.41
CA ALA A 68 10.45 7.81 11.17
C ALA A 68 10.22 7.59 12.67
N TRP A 69 11.28 7.52 13.47
CA TRP A 69 11.19 7.20 14.90
C TRP A 69 10.66 8.36 15.75
N THR A 70 10.84 9.59 15.27
CA THR A 70 10.43 10.81 15.97
C THR A 70 9.74 11.78 15.01
N GLU A 71 8.96 12.71 15.56
CA GLU A 71 8.36 13.81 14.80
C GLU A 71 9.41 14.63 14.05
N GLU A 72 10.56 14.86 14.69
CA GLU A 72 11.69 15.54 14.06
C GLU A 72 12.22 14.76 12.85
N SER A 73 12.41 13.44 12.97
CA SER A 73 12.87 12.61 11.85
C SER A 73 11.85 12.56 10.70
N LEU A 74 10.55 12.54 11.00
CA LEU A 74 9.49 12.61 10.00
C LEU A 74 9.59 13.92 9.21
N GLN A 75 9.73 15.03 9.93
CA GLN A 75 9.83 16.35 9.31
C GLN A 75 11.12 16.50 8.49
N GLN A 76 12.25 15.98 8.98
CA GLN A 76 13.52 15.99 8.24
C GLN A 76 13.45 15.16 6.95
N GLN A 77 12.85 13.98 6.99
CA GLN A 77 12.78 13.07 5.85
C GLN A 77 11.75 13.46 4.78
N PHE A 78 10.64 14.07 5.18
CA PHE A 78 9.49 14.33 4.29
C PHE A 78 9.14 15.82 4.12
N GLY A 79 9.67 16.70 4.97
CA GLY A 79 9.54 18.15 4.80
C GLY A 79 8.09 18.60 4.64
N ALA A 80 7.81 19.33 3.55
CA ALA A 80 6.49 19.90 3.28
C ALA A 80 5.35 18.86 3.10
N ILE A 81 5.68 17.59 2.86
CA ILE A 81 4.68 16.52 2.69
C ILE A 81 4.53 15.64 3.94
N ALA A 82 5.20 15.96 5.06
CA ALA A 82 5.19 15.15 6.27
C ALA A 82 3.77 14.80 6.74
N ASP A 83 2.89 15.80 6.85
CA ASP A 83 1.51 15.58 7.28
C ASP A 83 0.69 14.73 6.29
N PHE A 84 0.98 14.85 5.00
CA PHE A 84 0.30 14.06 3.98
C PHE A 84 0.70 12.58 4.06
N VAL A 85 1.98 12.27 4.30
CA VAL A 85 2.47 10.89 4.35
C VAL A 85 2.31 10.23 5.71
N ARG A 86 2.18 11.04 6.78
CA ARG A 86 2.08 10.60 8.18
C ARG A 86 1.19 9.38 8.39
N PRO A 87 -0.01 9.25 7.77
CA PRO A 87 -0.86 8.07 7.99
C PRO A 87 -0.21 6.74 7.63
N GLY A 88 0.71 6.72 6.66
CA GLY A 88 1.44 5.53 6.24
C GLY A 88 2.92 5.54 6.63
N VAL A 89 3.35 6.39 7.55
CA VAL A 89 4.69 6.33 8.14
C VAL A 89 4.68 5.48 9.40
N LEU A 90 5.60 4.53 9.48
CA LEU A 90 5.86 3.69 10.63
C LEU A 90 6.65 4.52 11.66
N THR A 91 6.18 4.58 12.91
CA THR A 91 6.76 5.41 13.97
C THR A 91 6.56 4.76 15.34
N GLY A 92 7.29 5.24 16.35
CA GLY A 92 7.25 4.73 17.71
C GLY A 92 8.40 3.77 18.05
N SER A 93 8.16 2.83 18.96
CA SER A 93 9.11 1.75 19.27
C SER A 93 9.13 0.65 18.20
N ASP A 94 10.12 -0.24 18.28
CA ASP A 94 10.21 -1.42 17.42
C ASP A 94 8.92 -2.25 17.45
N ASP A 95 8.35 -2.49 18.63
CA ASP A 95 7.08 -3.23 18.80
C ASP A 95 5.90 -2.52 18.12
N GLN A 96 5.84 -1.19 18.20
CA GLN A 96 4.79 -0.41 17.54
C GLN A 96 4.91 -0.46 16.01
N VAL A 97 6.14 -0.51 15.49
CA VAL A 97 6.39 -0.69 14.06
C VAL A 97 6.07 -2.10 13.60
N LEU A 98 6.42 -3.13 14.38
CA LEU A 98 6.06 -4.51 14.09
C LEU A 98 4.54 -4.70 14.08
N ASP A 99 3.82 -4.14 15.06
CA ASP A 99 2.35 -4.13 15.08
C ASP A 99 1.76 -3.45 13.83
N ALA A 100 2.28 -2.29 13.46
CA ALA A 100 1.82 -1.57 12.29
C ALA A 100 2.03 -2.36 10.98
N ILE A 101 3.16 -3.04 10.84
CA ILE A 101 3.43 -3.96 9.72
C ILE A 101 2.42 -5.13 9.74
N GLY A 102 2.21 -5.73 10.91
CA GLY A 102 1.22 -6.81 11.10
C GLY A 102 -0.18 -6.41 10.64
N ARG A 103 -0.62 -5.18 10.98
CA ARG A 103 -1.92 -4.66 10.53
C ARG A 103 -2.05 -4.51 9.01
N TYR A 104 -0.96 -4.24 8.28
CA TYR A 104 -1.01 -4.29 6.81
C TYR A 104 -1.12 -5.71 6.27
N VAL A 105 -0.38 -6.65 6.88
CA VAL A 105 -0.44 -8.07 6.51
C VAL A 105 -1.84 -8.62 6.72
N ASP A 106 -2.45 -8.36 7.89
CA ASP A 106 -3.83 -8.75 8.21
C ASP A 106 -4.85 -8.10 7.26
N ALA A 107 -4.56 -6.89 6.79
CA ALA A 107 -5.37 -6.20 5.78
C ALA A 107 -5.18 -6.75 4.35
N GLY A 108 -4.29 -7.72 4.15
CA GLY A 108 -4.09 -8.42 2.87
C GLY A 108 -2.90 -7.93 2.06
N ALA A 109 -1.91 -7.27 2.67
CA ALA A 109 -0.68 -6.91 1.98
C ALA A 109 0.18 -8.17 1.74
N ASP A 110 0.52 -8.45 0.48
CA ASP A 110 1.57 -9.42 0.13
C ASP A 110 2.97 -8.82 0.39
N GLN A 111 3.11 -7.49 0.34
CA GLN A 111 4.37 -6.78 0.47
C GLN A 111 4.21 -5.46 1.22
N VAL A 112 5.15 -5.16 2.11
CA VAL A 112 5.29 -3.85 2.78
C VAL A 112 6.64 -3.27 2.35
N ASN A 113 6.60 -2.24 1.51
CA ASN A 113 7.78 -1.56 1.00
C ASN A 113 8.13 -0.40 1.92
N ILE A 114 9.24 -0.51 2.65
CA ILE A 114 9.67 0.52 3.61
C ILE A 114 10.70 1.42 2.95
N ALA A 115 10.34 2.69 2.72
CA ALA A 115 11.27 3.70 2.24
C ALA A 115 12.14 4.19 3.41
N LEU A 116 13.44 3.87 3.34
CA LEU A 116 14.45 4.38 4.26
C LEU A 116 15.03 5.68 3.69
N ARG A 117 15.09 6.71 4.51
CA ARG A 117 15.60 8.05 4.16
C ARG A 117 16.59 8.55 5.20
#